data_AF-A0A1R4KJN0-F1
#
_entry.id   AF-A0A1R4KJN0-F1
#
_cell.length_a   1.000
_cell.length_b   1.000
_cell.length_c   1.000
_cell.angle_alpha   90.00
_cell.angle_beta   90.00
_cell.angle_gamma   90.00
#
_symmetry.space_group_name_H-M   'P 1'
#
loop_
_entity.id
_entity.type
_entity.pdbx_description
1 polymer ?
#
loop_
_entity_poly.entity_id
_entity_poly.type
_entity_poly.pdbx_seq_one_letter_code
_entity_poly.pdbx_strand_id
1 'polypeptide(L)'
;MLWHFCNLRVDLIENNEYGFCSLIKATKTVLDKIELENRTETQITSKERIDKRLWNPVAIREAIINSIIHNDYTREVPPKFDIFSDRIEIISAGRLPEGLSEEDFFEGVSIPRNRELMRVYRDLELVEQLGSGVPRILESYGKECFRFMGYFIRMIFPISEGVPPSLPPSRKISGSIYGRA
;
A
#
# COMPACT_ATOMS: atom_id res chain seq x y z
N MET A 1 10.81 35.07 -2.84
CA MET A 1 10.39 34.05 -1.86
C MET A 1 10.82 32.71 -2.43
N LEU A 2 11.87 32.14 -1.84
CA LEU A 2 12.63 31.00 -2.35
C LEU A 2 11.79 29.72 -2.24
N TRP A 3 11.52 29.07 -3.37
CA TRP A 3 11.04 27.69 -3.41
C TRP A 3 12.25 26.79 -3.17
N HIS A 4 12.41 26.29 -1.95
CA HIS A 4 13.47 25.34 -1.59
C HIS A 4 12.80 24.03 -1.13
N PHE A 5 13.11 22.96 -1.87
CA PHE A 5 12.94 21.53 -1.59
C PHE A 5 11.55 20.96 -1.22
N CYS A 6 10.94 20.26 -2.17
CA CYS A 6 10.45 18.89 -1.96
C CYS A 6 10.29 18.21 -3.33
N ASN A 7 10.94 17.06 -3.56
CA ASN A 7 10.92 16.27 -4.81
C ASN A 7 9.50 15.82 -5.19
N LEU A 8 8.72 16.73 -5.79
CA LEU A 8 7.34 16.49 -6.19
C LEU A 8 7.27 15.97 -7.63
N ARG A 9 6.88 14.70 -7.78
CA ARG A 9 6.01 14.17 -8.86
C ARG A 9 6.47 14.28 -10.35
N VAL A 10 7.64 14.80 -10.70
CA VAL A 10 7.97 15.07 -12.12
C VAL A 10 8.46 13.84 -12.92
N ASP A 11 8.94 12.76 -12.30
CA ASP A 11 9.56 11.64 -13.05
C ASP A 11 8.69 10.37 -13.15
N LEU A 12 7.50 10.46 -13.80
CA LEU A 12 6.60 9.31 -14.06
C LEU A 12 7.04 8.53 -15.31
N ILE A 13 7.27 7.22 -15.17
CA ILE A 13 7.85 6.39 -16.25
C ILE A 13 6.85 5.33 -16.73
N GLU A 14 6.04 4.77 -15.82
CA GLU A 14 5.02 3.79 -16.14
C GLU A 14 3.77 4.05 -15.29
N ASN A 15 2.59 4.02 -15.92
CA ASN A 15 1.31 4.10 -15.24
C ASN A 15 0.46 2.90 -15.67
N ASN A 16 0.35 1.89 -14.80
CA ASN A 16 -0.44 0.70 -15.01
C ASN A 16 -1.87 0.93 -14.50
N GLU A 17 -2.85 0.76 -15.36
CA GLU A 17 -4.24 0.81 -14.94
C GLU A 17 -4.69 -0.63 -14.64
N TYR A 18 -4.93 -0.92 -13.36
CA TYR A 18 -5.42 -2.22 -12.88
C TYR A 18 -6.95 -2.30 -12.91
N GLY A 19 -7.58 -1.33 -13.58
CA GLY A 19 -9.01 -1.18 -13.71
C GLY A 19 -9.68 -2.08 -14.74
N PHE A 20 -10.91 -1.71 -15.11
CA PHE A 20 -11.77 -2.34 -16.13
C PHE A 20 -12.03 -3.84 -15.90
N CYS A 21 -12.00 -4.25 -14.63
CA CYS A 21 -12.31 -5.59 -14.20
C CYS A 21 -12.89 -5.57 -12.78
N SER A 22 -13.21 -6.75 -12.23
CA SER A 22 -13.67 -6.84 -10.85
C SER A 22 -12.57 -6.41 -9.88
N LEU A 23 -12.96 -5.80 -8.74
CA LEU A 23 -12.02 -5.41 -7.69
C LEU A 23 -11.16 -6.58 -7.21
N ILE A 24 -11.69 -7.80 -7.23
CA ILE A 24 -10.94 -9.01 -6.88
C ILE A 24 -9.78 -9.24 -7.86
N LYS A 25 -10.06 -9.14 -9.17
CA LYS A 25 -9.04 -9.32 -10.20
C LYS A 25 -7.98 -8.22 -10.09
N ALA A 26 -8.41 -6.96 -9.94
CA ALA A 26 -7.51 -5.84 -9.73
C ALA A 26 -6.59 -6.04 -8.51
N THR A 27 -7.15 -6.44 -7.35
CA THR A 27 -6.38 -6.74 -6.14
C THR A 27 -5.30 -7.78 -6.40
N LYS A 28 -5.65 -8.90 -7.04
CA LYS A 28 -4.68 -9.96 -7.36
C LYS A 28 -3.57 -9.44 -8.28
N THR A 29 -3.93 -8.69 -9.32
CA THR A 29 -2.94 -8.12 -10.24
C THR A 29 -2.00 -7.13 -9.56
N VAL A 30 -2.50 -6.30 -8.64
CA VAL A 30 -1.68 -5.38 -7.85
C VAL A 30 -0.73 -6.15 -6.92
N LEU A 31 -1.22 -7.18 -6.23
CA LEU A 31 -0.41 -8.06 -5.38
C LEU A 31 0.70 -8.73 -6.20
N ASP A 32 0.36 -9.34 -7.33
CA ASP A 32 1.31 -10.01 -8.22
C ASP A 32 2.39 -9.03 -8.73
N LYS A 33 1.98 -7.80 -9.08
CA LYS A 33 2.93 -6.78 -9.52
C LYS A 33 3.89 -6.40 -8.42
N ILE A 34 3.40 -6.12 -7.21
CA ILE A 34 4.26 -5.70 -6.10
C ILE A 34 5.16 -6.83 -5.65
N GLU A 35 4.69 -8.08 -5.69
CA GLU A 35 5.52 -9.27 -5.44
C GLU A 35 6.69 -9.36 -6.43
N LEU A 36 6.45 -9.06 -7.72
CA LEU A 36 7.48 -9.02 -8.75
C LEU A 36 8.50 -7.87 -8.56
N GLU A 37 8.05 -6.72 -8.07
CA GLU A 37 8.94 -5.59 -7.78
C GLU A 37 9.68 -5.73 -6.43
N ASN A 38 9.14 -6.48 -5.47
CA ASN A 38 9.73 -6.72 -4.16
C ASN A 38 10.88 -7.73 -4.23
N ARG A 39 11.97 -7.36 -4.89
CA ARG A 39 13.11 -8.24 -5.14
C ARG A 39 13.76 -8.73 -3.84
N THR A 40 14.31 -9.94 -3.88
CA THR A 40 15.15 -10.47 -2.80
C THR A 40 16.58 -10.02 -3.03
N GLU A 41 17.14 -9.26 -2.09
CA GLU A 41 18.55 -8.97 -2.04
C GLU A 41 19.28 -9.96 -1.15
N THR A 42 20.36 -10.51 -1.68
CA THR A 42 21.20 -11.47 -0.98
C THR A 42 22.44 -10.75 -0.47
N GLN A 43 22.64 -10.73 0.84
CA GLN A 43 23.91 -10.37 1.45
C GLN A 43 24.61 -11.66 1.93
N ILE A 44 25.78 -11.94 1.36
CA ILE A 44 26.64 -13.05 1.81
C ILE A 44 27.64 -12.47 2.79
N THR A 45 27.47 -12.78 4.07
CA THR A 45 28.47 -12.49 5.11
C THR A 45 29.47 -13.64 5.22
N SER A 46 30.52 -13.48 6.02
CA SER A 46 31.53 -14.51 6.26
C SER A 46 30.99 -15.77 6.98
N LYS A 47 29.79 -15.71 7.56
CA LYS A 47 29.15 -16.82 8.28
C LYS A 47 27.81 -17.25 7.70
N GLU A 48 27.06 -16.33 7.07
CA GLU A 48 25.65 -16.53 6.75
C GLU A 48 25.24 -15.81 5.47
N ARG A 49 24.30 -16.40 4.72
CA ARG A 49 23.58 -15.75 3.63
C ARG A 49 22.28 -15.18 4.20
N ILE A 50 22.09 -13.88 4.11
CA ILE A 50 20.87 -13.19 4.53
C ILE A 50 20.15 -12.75 3.26
N ASP A 51 19.01 -13.38 2.98
CA ASP A 51 18.11 -12.99 1.90
C ASP A 51 17.03 -12.07 2.47
N LYS A 52 17.04 -10.79 2.10
CA LYS A 52 16.08 -9.78 2.59
C LYS A 52 15.29 -9.20 1.42
N ARG A 53 13.96 -9.20 1.56
CA ARG A 53 13.05 -8.50 0.64
C ARG A 53 13.14 -6.99 0.87
N LEU A 54 12.95 -6.19 -0.17
CA LEU A 54 12.94 -4.72 -0.06
C LEU A 54 11.88 -4.22 0.93
N TRP A 55 10.69 -4.82 0.88
CA TRP A 55 9.55 -4.53 1.76
C TRP A 55 9.03 -5.79 2.45
N ASN A 56 8.46 -5.63 3.66
CA ASN A 56 7.75 -6.71 4.33
C ASN A 56 6.50 -7.11 3.52
N PRO A 57 6.40 -8.36 3.00
CA PRO A 57 5.31 -8.76 2.12
C PRO A 57 3.95 -8.83 2.83
N VAL A 58 3.92 -9.15 4.12
CA VAL A 58 2.69 -9.24 4.91
C VAL A 58 2.08 -7.84 5.08
N ALA A 59 2.88 -6.87 5.53
CA ALA A 59 2.42 -5.50 5.72
C ALA A 59 1.94 -4.86 4.40
N ILE A 60 2.67 -5.08 3.30
CA ILE A 60 2.27 -4.57 1.98
C ILE A 60 0.96 -5.20 1.51
N ARG A 61 0.79 -6.51 1.67
CA ARG A 61 -0.46 -7.21 1.35
C ARG A 61 -1.64 -6.63 2.12
N GLU A 62 -1.49 -6.44 3.43
CA GLU A 62 -2.53 -5.84 4.27
C GLU A 62 -2.86 -4.41 3.85
N ALA A 63 -1.84 -3.61 3.53
CA ALA A 63 -2.03 -2.24 3.07
C ALA A 63 -2.79 -2.16 1.75
N ILE A 64 -2.48 -3.04 0.79
CA ILE A 64 -3.19 -3.11 -0.50
C ILE A 64 -4.65 -3.47 -0.28
N ILE A 65 -4.91 -4.55 0.45
CA ILE A 65 -6.28 -5.03 0.67
C ILE A 65 -7.10 -4.01 1.47
N ASN A 66 -6.53 -3.43 2.52
CA ASN A 66 -7.20 -2.38 3.30
C ASN A 66 -7.51 -1.16 2.45
N SER A 67 -6.58 -0.75 1.58
CA SER A 67 -6.81 0.38 0.68
C SER A 67 -7.99 0.15 -0.26
N ILE A 68 -8.29 -1.11 -0.63
CA ILE A 68 -9.38 -1.48 -1.55
C ILE A 68 -10.70 -1.67 -0.79
N ILE A 69 -10.69 -2.34 0.36
CA ILE A 69 -11.90 -2.60 1.14
C ILE A 69 -12.43 -1.33 1.81
N HIS A 70 -11.53 -0.46 2.30
CA HIS A 70 -11.92 0.74 3.05
C HIS A 70 -12.01 2.01 2.18
N ASN A 71 -11.71 1.91 0.88
CA ASN A 71 -11.83 3.04 -0.05
C ASN A 71 -13.24 3.61 -0.10
N ASP A 72 -13.35 4.93 -0.17
CA ASP A 72 -14.60 5.61 -0.49
C ASP A 72 -14.81 5.67 -2.02
N TYR A 73 -15.62 4.75 -2.54
CA TYR A 73 -15.97 4.67 -3.96
C TYR A 73 -17.09 5.62 -4.40
N THR A 74 -17.69 6.41 -3.51
CA THR A 74 -18.82 7.31 -3.85
C THR A 74 -18.45 8.40 -4.85
N ARG A 75 -17.16 8.74 -4.93
CA ARG A 75 -16.60 9.73 -5.87
C ARG A 75 -15.85 9.11 -7.04
N GLU A 76 -15.97 7.80 -7.24
CA GLU A 76 -15.27 7.05 -8.29
C GLU A 76 -13.75 7.24 -8.28
N VAL A 77 -13.16 7.55 -7.11
CA VAL A 77 -11.71 7.69 -6.95
C VAL A 77 -11.15 6.36 -6.45
N PRO A 78 -10.40 5.61 -7.26
CA PRO A 78 -9.85 4.33 -6.84
C PRO A 78 -8.58 4.50 -5.99
N PRO A 79 -8.19 3.46 -5.24
CA PRO A 79 -6.89 3.43 -4.61
C PRO A 79 -5.77 3.56 -5.64
N LYS A 80 -4.71 4.28 -5.26
CA LYS A 80 -3.52 4.49 -6.06
C LYS A 80 -2.32 3.80 -5.42
N PHE A 81 -1.53 3.11 -6.23
CA PHE A 81 -0.33 2.40 -5.80
C PHE A 81 0.87 2.97 -6.57
N ASP A 82 1.73 3.73 -5.90
CA ASP A 82 2.93 4.33 -6.51
C ASP A 82 4.19 3.62 -5.98
N ILE A 83 4.94 2.99 -6.86
CA ILE A 83 6.24 2.37 -6.54
C ILE A 83 7.35 3.33 -6.98
N PHE A 84 8.19 3.72 -6.03
CA PHE A 84 9.39 4.55 -6.22
C PHE A 84 10.65 3.70 -6.02
N SER A 85 11.80 4.26 -6.39
CA SER A 85 13.10 3.60 -6.18
C SER A 85 13.46 3.36 -4.71
N ASP A 86 12.84 4.10 -3.79
CA ASP A 86 13.15 4.12 -2.36
C ASP A 86 11.95 3.74 -1.46
N ARG A 87 10.73 3.67 -2.01
CA ARG A 87 9.50 3.42 -1.24
C ARG A 87 8.31 2.99 -2.09
N ILE A 88 7.26 2.48 -1.43
CA ILE A 88 5.92 2.35 -1.98
C ILE A 88 5.01 3.38 -1.30
N GLU A 89 4.15 4.05 -2.06
CA GLU A 89 3.04 4.86 -1.53
C GLU A 89 1.70 4.25 -1.95
N ILE A 90 0.80 4.06 -0.99
CA ILE A 90 -0.58 3.60 -1.25
C ILE A 90 -1.52 4.69 -0.78
N ILE A 91 -2.39 5.18 -1.66
CA ILE A 91 -3.33 6.27 -1.38
C ILE A 91 -4.75 5.76 -1.59
N SER A 92 -5.57 5.78 -0.56
CA SER A 92 -7.01 5.50 -0.66
C SER A 92 -7.84 6.75 -0.37
N ALA A 93 -9.00 6.82 -1.01
CA ALA A 93 -10.01 7.86 -0.78
C ALA A 93 -10.82 7.57 0.49
N GLY A 94 -11.23 8.63 1.16
CA GLY A 94 -12.01 8.59 2.39
C GLY A 94 -11.21 8.99 3.62
N ARG A 95 -11.96 9.24 4.69
CA ARG A 95 -11.44 9.48 6.05
C ARG A 95 -11.70 8.24 6.91
N LEU A 96 -11.17 8.25 8.13
CA LEU A 96 -11.65 7.35 9.17
C LEU A 96 -13.18 7.48 9.30
N PRO A 97 -13.92 6.36 9.48
CA PRO A 97 -15.35 6.39 9.76
C PRO A 97 -15.68 7.29 10.96
N GLU A 98 -16.88 7.88 10.94
CA GLU A 98 -17.36 8.65 12.09
C GLU A 98 -17.37 7.78 13.35
N GLY A 99 -16.83 8.32 14.45
CA GLY A 99 -16.68 7.59 15.71
C GLY A 99 -15.46 6.69 15.81
N LEU A 100 -14.61 6.61 14.78
CA LEU A 100 -13.31 5.93 14.85
C LEU A 100 -12.17 6.95 15.00
N SER A 101 -11.49 6.94 16.15
CA SER A 101 -10.31 7.77 16.38
C SER A 101 -9.06 7.19 15.70
N GLU A 102 -7.99 7.99 15.58
CA GLU A 102 -6.70 7.47 15.10
C GLU A 102 -6.12 6.46 16.10
N GLU A 103 -6.32 6.67 17.40
CA GLU A 103 -5.93 5.74 18.45
C GLU A 103 -6.61 4.39 18.27
N ASP A 104 -7.94 4.36 18.14
CA ASP A 104 -8.71 3.13 17.89
C ASP A 104 -8.26 2.44 16.61
N PHE A 105 -8.03 3.21 15.55
CA PHE A 105 -7.53 2.70 14.28
C PHE A 105 -6.18 1.96 14.47
N PHE A 106 -5.24 2.55 15.20
CA PHE A 106 -3.94 1.94 15.46
C PHE A 106 -3.98 0.77 16.45
N GLU A 107 -4.99 0.71 17.33
CA GLU A 107 -5.28 -0.46 18.18
C GLU A 107 -5.98 -1.61 17.39
N GLY A 108 -6.23 -1.43 16.09
CA GLY A 108 -6.82 -2.45 15.23
C GLY A 108 -8.35 -2.47 15.24
N VAL A 109 -9.01 -1.45 15.76
CA VAL A 109 -10.47 -1.32 15.62
C VAL A 109 -10.80 -1.08 14.14
N SER A 110 -11.54 -2.02 13.56
CA SER A 110 -11.89 -1.99 12.14
C SER A 110 -13.39 -1.83 11.92
N ILE A 111 -13.77 -0.70 11.32
CA ILE A 111 -15.12 -0.42 10.86
C ILE A 111 -15.10 -0.40 9.32
N PRO A 112 -15.48 -1.51 8.65
CA PRO A 112 -15.44 -1.59 7.20
C PRO A 112 -16.49 -0.68 6.56
N ARG A 113 -16.02 0.26 5.73
CA ARG A 113 -16.87 1.15 4.93
C ARG A 113 -17.73 0.36 3.93
N ASN A 114 -17.11 -0.63 3.27
CA ASN A 114 -17.77 -1.48 2.29
C ASN A 114 -17.98 -2.89 2.89
N ARG A 115 -19.07 -3.07 3.66
CA ARG A 115 -19.35 -4.34 4.39
C ARG A 115 -19.48 -5.55 3.47
N GLU A 116 -20.11 -5.39 2.32
CA GLU A 116 -20.26 -6.48 1.33
C GLU A 116 -18.93 -6.83 0.67
N LEU A 117 -18.08 -5.84 0.35
CA LEU A 117 -16.73 -6.12 -0.15
C LEU A 117 -15.90 -6.85 0.90
N MET A 118 -15.95 -6.42 2.16
CA MET A 118 -15.29 -7.10 3.27
C MET A 118 -15.75 -8.57 3.37
N ARG A 119 -17.05 -8.85 3.21
CA ARG A 119 -17.57 -10.22 3.20
C ARG A 119 -16.99 -11.04 2.05
N VAL A 120 -17.05 -10.51 0.82
CA VAL A 120 -16.49 -11.19 -0.36
C VAL A 120 -15.00 -11.48 -0.19
N TYR A 121 -14.23 -10.56 0.37
CA TYR A 121 -12.79 -10.76 0.59
C TYR A 121 -12.50 -11.81 1.66
N ARG A 122 -13.33 -11.92 2.71
CA ARG A 122 -13.24 -13.02 3.67
C ARG A 122 -13.59 -14.37 3.05
N ASP A 123 -14.66 -14.43 2.26
CA ASP A 123 -15.10 -15.66 1.59
C ASP A 123 -14.05 -16.16 0.58
N LEU A 124 -13.20 -15.28 0.07
CA LEU A 124 -12.07 -15.59 -0.81
C LEU A 124 -10.73 -15.78 -0.08
N GLU A 125 -10.73 -15.80 1.26
CA GLU A 125 -9.54 -15.95 2.10
C GLU A 125 -8.49 -14.84 1.88
N LEU A 126 -8.92 -13.70 1.34
CA LEU A 126 -8.08 -12.50 1.21
C LEU A 126 -8.00 -11.73 2.53
N VAL A 127 -8.98 -11.90 3.42
CA VAL A 127 -8.96 -11.35 4.78
C VAL A 127 -9.25 -12.47 5.77
N GLU A 128 -8.32 -12.72 6.69
CA GLU A 128 -8.43 -13.79 7.69
C GLU A 128 -9.17 -13.33 8.95
N GLN A 129 -8.75 -12.21 9.53
CA GLN A 129 -9.25 -11.72 10.82
C GLN A 129 -9.49 -10.20 10.76
N LEU A 130 -10.72 -9.79 11.06
CA LEU A 130 -11.09 -8.39 11.15
C LEU A 130 -10.25 -7.69 12.24
N GLY A 131 -9.71 -6.52 11.91
CA GLY A 131 -8.89 -5.74 12.84
C GLY A 131 -7.41 -6.13 12.91
N SER A 132 -7.00 -7.25 12.30
CA SER A 132 -5.59 -7.67 12.34
C SER A 132 -4.69 -6.94 11.33
N GLY A 133 -5.26 -6.32 10.29
CA GLY A 133 -4.48 -5.76 9.19
C GLY A 133 -3.59 -4.57 9.57
N VAL A 134 -4.12 -3.59 10.33
CA VAL A 134 -3.32 -2.44 10.80
C VAL A 134 -2.23 -2.90 11.79
N PRO A 135 -2.52 -3.73 12.81
CA PRO A 135 -1.48 -4.32 13.67
C PRO A 135 -0.36 -5.04 12.90
N ARG A 136 -0.67 -5.87 11.89
CA ARG A 136 0.34 -6.54 11.05
C ARG A 136 1.20 -5.56 10.24
N ILE A 137 0.65 -4.43 9.82
CA ILE A 137 1.45 -3.35 9.22
C ILE A 137 2.39 -2.76 10.28
N LEU A 138 1.85 -2.49 11.48
CA LEU A 138 2.56 -1.87 12.58
C LEU A 138 3.72 -2.72 13.15
N GLU A 139 3.65 -4.04 13.00
CA GLU A 139 4.76 -4.95 13.34
C GLU A 139 6.04 -4.67 12.54
N SER A 140 5.91 -4.12 11.33
CA SER A 140 7.03 -3.87 10.41
C SER A 140 7.33 -2.39 10.17
N TYR A 141 6.33 -1.53 10.31
CA TYR A 141 6.42 -0.09 10.04
C TYR A 141 5.73 0.68 11.14
N GLY A 142 6.31 1.76 11.66
CA GLY A 142 5.66 2.50 12.73
C GLY A 142 4.43 3.29 12.26
N LYS A 143 3.75 3.96 13.21
CA LYS A 143 2.55 4.75 12.93
C LYS A 143 2.81 5.86 11.90
N GLU A 144 4.04 6.33 11.77
CA GLU A 144 4.50 7.33 10.79
C GLU A 144 4.33 6.89 9.34
N CYS A 145 4.16 5.59 9.06
CA CYS A 145 3.82 5.14 7.72
C CYS A 145 2.43 5.60 7.30
N PHE A 146 1.52 5.93 8.23
CA PHE A 146 0.19 6.45 7.95
C PHE A 146 0.16 7.98 7.97
N ARG A 147 -0.44 8.56 6.94
CA ARG A 147 -0.71 10.00 6.85
C ARG A 147 -2.18 10.21 6.53
N PHE A 148 -2.91 10.67 7.55
CA PHE A 148 -4.29 11.12 7.40
C PHE A 148 -4.30 12.52 6.78
N MET A 149 -4.89 12.64 5.59
CA MET A 149 -5.05 13.89 4.85
C MET A 149 -6.52 14.31 4.86
N GLY A 150 -6.82 15.47 4.27
CA GLY A 150 -8.18 16.01 4.27
C GLY A 150 -9.27 15.09 3.72
N TYR A 151 -9.00 14.21 2.74
CA TYR A 151 -9.96 13.20 2.24
C TYR A 151 -9.26 11.90 1.82
N PHE A 152 -7.98 11.77 2.13
CA PHE A 152 -7.19 10.63 1.70
C PHE A 152 -6.43 10.07 2.88
N ILE A 153 -6.24 8.77 2.87
CA ILE A 153 -5.26 8.12 3.74
C ILE A 153 -4.11 7.70 2.83
N ARG A 154 -2.90 8.14 3.18
CA ARG A 154 -1.68 7.73 2.48
C ARG A 154 -0.86 6.85 3.40
N MET A 155 -0.46 5.69 2.90
CA MET A 155 0.52 4.83 3.52
C MET A 155 1.85 4.92 2.76
N ILE A 156 2.97 5.00 3.48
CA ILE A 156 4.32 5.15 2.90
C ILE A 156 5.23 4.07 3.48
N PHE A 157 5.76 3.22 2.62
CA PHE A 157 6.60 2.07 2.97
C PHE A 157 8.01 2.26 2.41
N PRO A 158 8.99 2.75 3.19
CA PRO A 158 10.37 2.85 2.75
C PRO A 158 10.97 1.45 2.55
N ILE A 159 12.00 1.35 1.69
CA ILE A 159 12.84 0.15 1.63
C ILE A 159 13.56 -0.02 2.96
N SER A 160 13.68 -1.27 3.41
CA SER A 160 14.34 -1.61 4.67
C SER A 160 15.83 -1.19 4.68
N GLU A 161 16.29 -0.44 5.70
CA GLU A 161 17.70 -0.01 5.80
C GLU A 161 18.68 -1.20 5.79
N GLY A 162 19.81 -1.02 5.09
CA GLY A 162 20.78 -2.06 4.72
C GLY A 162 21.03 -2.19 3.20
N VAL A 163 20.25 -1.45 2.40
CA VAL A 163 20.32 -1.43 0.93
C VAL A 163 20.85 -0.06 0.48
N PRO A 164 22.14 0.09 0.11
CA PRO A 164 22.55 1.27 -0.63
C PRO A 164 21.87 1.23 -2.01
N PRO A 165 21.26 2.32 -2.49
CA PRO A 165 20.65 2.34 -3.81
C PRO A 165 21.73 2.10 -4.86
N SER A 166 21.80 0.89 -5.41
CA SER A 166 22.54 0.67 -6.65
C SER A 166 21.68 1.24 -7.79
N LEU A 167 21.92 2.51 -8.14
CA LEU A 167 21.22 3.17 -9.23
C LEU A 167 21.66 2.59 -10.58
N PRO A 168 20.71 2.09 -11.38
CA PRO A 168 20.47 2.60 -12.72
C PRO A 168 19.13 3.37 -12.73
N PRO A 169 18.83 4.18 -13.78
CA PRO A 169 17.88 5.29 -13.68
C PRO A 169 16.48 4.85 -13.25
N SER A 170 15.82 5.76 -12.56
CA SER A 170 14.46 5.72 -12.03
C SER A 170 13.55 4.74 -12.78
N ARG A 171 12.89 3.85 -12.04
CA ARG A 171 11.65 3.20 -12.48
C ARG A 171 10.58 3.62 -11.48
N LYS A 172 9.54 4.27 -11.99
CA LYS A 172 8.37 4.68 -11.24
C LYS A 172 7.16 4.06 -11.90
N ILE A 173 6.45 3.22 -11.15
CA ILE A 173 5.25 2.52 -11.61
C ILE A 173 4.09 3.01 -10.77
N SER A 174 3.16 3.74 -11.37
CA SER A 174 1.90 4.13 -10.72
C SER A 174 0.76 3.22 -11.14
N GLY A 175 -0.16 2.94 -10.24
CA GLY A 175 -1.27 2.01 -10.39
C GLY A 175 -2.60 2.64 -10.02
N SER A 176 -3.67 2.50 -10.80
CA SER A 176 -5.04 2.85 -10.33
C SER A 176 -6.11 1.85 -10.79
N ILE A 177 -7.13 1.62 -9.96
CA ILE A 177 -8.19 0.62 -10.21
C ILE A 177 -9.48 1.31 -10.71
N TYR A 178 -9.56 1.78 -11.95
CA TYR A 178 -10.84 2.29 -12.46
C TYR A 178 -11.84 1.16 -12.76
N GLY A 179 -13.14 1.38 -12.59
CA GLY A 179 -14.18 0.48 -13.09
C GLY A 179 -15.46 1.26 -13.34
N ARG A 180 -16.06 1.13 -14.53
CA ARG A 180 -17.46 1.53 -14.74
C ARG A 180 -18.35 0.31 -14.54
N ALA A 181 -19.50 0.58 -13.92
CA ALA A 181 -20.60 -0.35 -13.70
C ALA A 181 -21.17 -0.92 -15.01
#